data_AF-A0A0C3FLP7-F1
#
_entry.id   AF-A0A0C3FLP7-F1
#
_cell.length_a   1.000
_cell.length_b   1.000
_cell.length_c   1.000
_cell.angle_alpha   90.00
_cell.angle_beta   90.00
_cell.angle_gamma   90.00
#
_symmetry.space_group_name_H-M   'P 1'
#
loop_
_entity.id
_entity.type
_entity.pdbx_description
1 polymer ?
#
loop_
_entity_poly.entity_id
_entity_poly.type
_entity_poly.pdbx_seq_one_letter_code
_entity_poly.pdbx_strand_id
1 'polypeptide(L)'
;MRMRLRPLVTAGQNGVLMTCADGKICRIFPILAAYVADYPEQCLVAAHNKNHCPKCNVWWAERGEYKKSPLRTEESVRRTLQRRKDGDDPVEFDLEGLREIYSPFCQFLGRPSPYTDIFLTITPDILQVHRLHKGVFRDHSVKWCTSLVGENAIDAWFHVMSTHPHLCHFKKGILLISQWTGKEHKEMQKVFLGVLAGIAPYRVIAAACALLNFIYYAQYQSHTMDTPRRIQEALDLFHTNKDVFIDEDIRDYFKISKLYSLLHYIDSIILFGSLDGLNYERPERLHIDYAKKGYCASNKHDYVIQMICWLQHQEAMDLHAPYLRWLNILIES
;
A
#
# COMPACT_ATOMS: atom_id res chain seq x y z
N MET A 1 -6.56 6.28 -18.04
CA MET A 1 -7.05 4.92 -17.70
C MET A 1 -8.32 4.48 -18.43
N ARG A 2 -9.40 5.29 -18.48
CA ARG A 2 -10.69 4.86 -19.07
C ARG A 2 -10.60 4.23 -20.46
N MET A 3 -9.86 4.85 -21.38
CA MET A 3 -9.67 4.29 -22.72
C MET A 3 -8.98 2.91 -22.71
N ARG A 4 -8.02 2.70 -21.79
CA ARG A 4 -7.30 1.42 -21.66
C ARG A 4 -8.15 0.30 -21.05
N LEU A 5 -9.11 0.65 -20.19
CA LEU A 5 -9.97 -0.32 -19.50
C LEU A 5 -11.32 -0.56 -20.18
N ARG A 6 -11.61 0.15 -21.29
CA ARG A 6 -12.81 -0.07 -22.09
C ARG A 6 -12.96 -1.52 -22.59
N PRO A 7 -11.89 -2.22 -23.03
CA PRO A 7 -11.98 -3.63 -23.39
C PRO A 7 -12.39 -4.52 -22.22
N LEU A 8 -11.90 -4.22 -21.00
CA LEU A 8 -12.24 -4.95 -19.79
C LEU A 8 -13.74 -4.81 -19.46
N VAL A 9 -14.28 -3.60 -19.61
CA VAL A 9 -15.71 -3.33 -19.45
C VAL A 9 -16.55 -4.17 -20.42
N THR A 10 -16.18 -4.18 -21.70
CA THR A 10 -16.88 -4.98 -22.72
C THR A 10 -16.77 -6.48 -22.43
N ALA A 11 -15.60 -6.94 -22.00
CA ALA A 11 -15.36 -8.33 -21.63
C ALA A 11 -16.15 -8.74 -20.38
N GLY A 12 -16.26 -7.87 -19.37
CA GLY A 12 -17.04 -8.13 -18.15
C GLY A 12 -18.55 -8.21 -18.40
N GLN A 13 -19.06 -7.52 -19.42
CA GLN A 13 -20.47 -7.58 -19.82
C GLN A 13 -20.80 -8.75 -20.72
N ASN A 14 -20.00 -8.94 -21.77
CA ASN A 14 -20.29 -9.89 -22.84
C ASN A 14 -19.62 -11.24 -22.59
N GLY A 15 -18.66 -11.32 -21.68
CA GLY A 15 -17.80 -12.49 -21.52
C GLY A 15 -16.83 -12.65 -22.69
N VAL A 16 -15.73 -13.36 -22.44
CA VAL A 16 -14.72 -13.71 -23.44
C VAL A 16 -14.46 -15.21 -23.35
N LEU A 17 -14.33 -15.88 -24.50
CA LEU A 17 -13.92 -17.27 -24.55
C LEU A 17 -12.43 -17.36 -24.24
N MET A 18 -12.09 -18.07 -23.17
CA MET A 18 -10.72 -18.26 -22.72
C MET A 18 -10.47 -19.74 -22.44
N THR A 19 -9.25 -20.19 -22.73
CA THR A 19 -8.82 -21.54 -22.37
C THR A 19 -8.46 -21.54 -20.90
N CYS A 20 -9.17 -22.35 -20.11
CA CYS A 20 -8.92 -22.55 -18.69
C CYS A 20 -7.69 -23.44 -18.47
N ALA A 21 -7.22 -23.50 -17.22
CA ALA A 21 -6.07 -24.33 -16.84
C ALA A 21 -6.31 -25.85 -17.05
N ASP A 22 -7.56 -26.29 -17.15
CA ASP A 22 -7.95 -27.67 -17.47
C ASP A 22 -8.03 -27.94 -18.99
N GLY A 23 -7.63 -26.97 -19.83
CA GLY A 23 -7.63 -27.06 -21.29
C GLY A 23 -9.00 -26.85 -21.94
N LYS A 24 -10.07 -26.61 -21.16
CA LYS A 24 -11.41 -26.37 -21.69
C LYS A 24 -11.61 -24.89 -22.03
N ILE A 25 -12.42 -24.63 -23.06
CA ILE A 25 -12.80 -23.26 -23.42
C ILE A 25 -14.06 -22.88 -22.64
N CYS A 26 -13.94 -21.88 -21.77
CA CYS A 26 -15.05 -21.36 -20.98
C CYS A 26 -15.33 -19.90 -21.35
N ARG A 27 -16.59 -19.49 -21.25
CA ARG A 27 -16.97 -18.06 -21.32
C ARG A 27 -16.72 -17.43 -19.95
N ILE A 28 -15.68 -16.62 -19.85
CA ILE A 28 -15.24 -15.96 -18.63
C ILE A 28 -15.68 -14.50 -18.66
N PHE A 29 -16.18 -13.99 -17.54
CA PHE A 29 -16.56 -12.59 -17.34
C PHE A 29 -15.54 -11.93 -16.42
N PRO A 30 -14.46 -11.34 -16.96
CA PRO A 30 -13.43 -10.74 -16.13
C PRO A 30 -13.99 -9.52 -15.39
N ILE A 31 -13.70 -9.47 -14.08
CA ILE A 31 -14.04 -8.35 -13.21
C ILE A 31 -12.75 -7.71 -12.70
N LEU A 32 -12.80 -6.40 -12.40
CA LEU A 32 -11.71 -5.76 -11.69
C LEU A 32 -11.74 -6.24 -10.23
N ALA A 33 -10.79 -7.09 -9.85
CA ALA A 33 -10.68 -7.60 -8.48
C ALA A 33 -9.94 -6.61 -7.57
N ALA A 34 -8.78 -6.12 -7.99
CA ALA A 34 -7.96 -5.23 -7.18
C ALA A 34 -7.40 -4.08 -8.02
N TYR A 35 -7.39 -2.88 -7.44
CA TYR A 35 -6.76 -1.70 -8.01
C TYR A 35 -5.55 -1.30 -7.17
N VAL A 36 -4.35 -1.57 -7.71
CA VAL A 36 -3.07 -1.27 -7.05
C VAL A 36 -2.55 0.04 -7.59
N ALA A 37 -2.49 1.06 -6.74
CA ALA A 37 -2.10 2.41 -7.12
C ALA A 37 -1.55 3.17 -5.91
N ASP A 38 -0.74 4.19 -6.16
CA ASP A 38 -0.25 5.03 -5.08
C ASP A 38 -1.39 5.80 -4.39
N TYR A 39 -1.16 6.28 -3.18
CA TYR A 39 -2.23 6.92 -2.40
C TYR A 39 -2.84 8.17 -3.09
N PRO A 40 -2.06 9.08 -3.70
CA PRO A 40 -2.63 10.14 -4.55
C PRO A 40 -3.57 9.62 -5.65
N GLU A 41 -3.19 8.55 -6.34
CA GLU A 41 -4.00 7.95 -7.39
C GLU A 41 -5.24 7.24 -6.82
N GLN A 42 -5.14 6.54 -5.67
CA GLN A 42 -6.30 5.99 -4.95
C GLN A 42 -7.30 7.10 -4.61
N CYS A 43 -6.83 8.24 -4.10
CA CYS A 43 -7.68 9.40 -3.83
C CYS A 43 -8.33 9.95 -5.11
N LEU A 44 -7.62 10.00 -6.24
CA LEU A 44 -8.18 10.44 -7.52
C LEU A 44 -9.26 9.48 -8.03
N VAL A 45 -9.00 8.17 -7.95
CA VAL A 45 -9.89 7.11 -8.40
C VAL A 45 -11.17 7.07 -7.56
N ALA A 46 -11.03 7.25 -6.25
CA ALA A 46 -12.15 7.37 -5.32
C ALA A 46 -12.88 8.72 -5.44
N ALA A 47 -12.25 9.77 -6.01
CA ALA A 47 -12.71 11.17 -6.05
C ALA A 47 -12.71 11.88 -4.69
N HIS A 48 -11.62 11.73 -3.93
CA HIS A 48 -11.48 12.24 -2.56
C HIS A 48 -10.22 13.07 -2.39
N ASN A 49 -10.21 13.88 -1.34
CA ASN A 49 -9.05 14.64 -0.92
C ASN A 49 -8.01 13.73 -0.24
N LYS A 50 -6.73 14.09 -0.38
CA LYS A 50 -5.59 13.33 0.17
C LYS A 50 -5.66 13.13 1.68
N ASN A 51 -6.45 13.93 2.38
CA ASN A 51 -6.58 13.81 3.82
C ASN A 51 -7.71 12.88 4.25
N HIS A 52 -8.38 12.12 3.37
CA HIS A 52 -9.50 11.23 3.71
C HIS A 52 -9.22 9.76 3.40
N CYS A 53 -9.89 8.85 4.11
CA CYS A 53 -9.81 7.43 3.80
C CYS A 53 -10.53 7.16 2.46
N PRO A 54 -9.87 6.50 1.49
CA PRO A 54 -10.51 6.16 0.23
C PRO A 54 -11.56 5.05 0.37
N LYS A 55 -11.55 4.24 1.44
CA LYS A 55 -12.48 3.09 1.62
C LYS A 55 -13.72 3.42 2.45
N CYS A 56 -13.61 4.30 3.45
CA CYS A 56 -14.68 4.53 4.44
C CYS A 56 -14.89 6.01 4.76
N ASN A 57 -16.01 6.29 5.42
CA ASN A 57 -16.45 7.63 5.83
C ASN A 57 -15.86 8.09 7.17
N VAL A 58 -14.66 7.64 7.54
CA VAL A 58 -14.04 8.05 8.81
C VAL A 58 -13.73 9.55 8.84
N TRP A 59 -14.19 10.22 9.89
CA TRP A 59 -13.84 11.60 10.13
C TRP A 59 -12.37 11.73 10.57
N TRP A 60 -11.68 12.79 10.17
CA TRP A 60 -10.25 12.94 10.44
C TRP A 60 -9.91 12.92 11.94
N ALA A 61 -10.83 13.39 12.79
CA ALA A 61 -10.65 13.42 14.23
C ALA A 61 -10.76 12.03 14.89
N GLU A 62 -11.52 11.11 14.30
CA GLU A 62 -11.83 9.78 14.85
C GLU A 62 -10.80 8.71 14.44
N ARG A 63 -9.80 9.06 13.62
CA ARG A 63 -8.82 8.07 13.09
C ARG A 63 -7.95 7.38 14.13
N GLY A 64 -7.84 7.98 15.31
CA GLY A 64 -7.11 7.38 16.42
C GLY A 64 -7.93 6.39 17.24
N GLU A 65 -9.23 6.34 16.99
CA GLU A 65 -10.17 5.47 17.68
C GLU A 65 -10.11 4.07 17.10
N TYR A 66 -10.34 3.09 17.98
CA TYR A 66 -10.40 1.70 17.58
C TYR A 66 -11.80 1.33 17.09
N LYS A 67 -12.22 1.96 15.99
CA LYS A 67 -13.58 1.84 15.46
C LYS A 67 -13.60 1.82 13.94
N LYS A 68 -14.23 0.79 13.36
CA LYS A 68 -14.49 0.76 11.92
C LYS A 68 -15.62 1.72 11.57
N SER A 69 -15.38 2.56 10.56
CA SER A 69 -16.40 3.44 9.99
C SER A 69 -17.07 2.76 8.80
N PRO A 70 -18.33 3.13 8.48
CA PRO A 70 -19.03 2.60 7.32
C PRO A 70 -18.24 2.78 6.02
N LEU A 71 -18.28 1.76 5.16
CA LEU A 71 -17.68 1.82 3.83
C LEU A 71 -18.41 2.84 2.96
N ARG A 72 -17.67 3.42 2.02
CA ARG A 72 -18.21 4.28 0.98
C ARG A 72 -18.98 3.45 -0.03
N THR A 73 -20.04 4.05 -0.57
CA THR A 73 -20.81 3.44 -1.65
C THR A 73 -20.75 4.34 -2.88
N GLU A 74 -20.71 3.73 -4.07
CA GLU A 74 -20.72 4.49 -5.33
C GLU A 74 -21.95 5.38 -5.42
N GLU A 75 -23.09 4.89 -4.95
CA GLU A 75 -24.34 5.64 -4.98
C GLU A 75 -24.28 6.92 -4.16
N SER A 76 -23.77 6.86 -2.93
CA SER A 76 -23.63 8.02 -2.03
C SER A 76 -22.70 9.06 -2.66
N VAL A 77 -21.49 8.65 -3.07
CA VAL A 77 -20.51 9.57 -3.68
C VAL A 77 -21.06 10.20 -4.96
N ARG A 78 -21.71 9.41 -5.82
CA ARG A 78 -22.32 9.91 -7.06
C ARG A 78 -23.43 10.93 -6.77
N ARG A 79 -24.29 10.64 -5.79
CA ARG A 79 -25.41 11.54 -5.44
C ARG A 79 -24.89 12.88 -4.95
N THR A 80 -23.90 12.88 -4.06
CA THR A 80 -23.28 14.09 -3.52
C THR A 80 -22.57 14.90 -4.60
N LEU A 81 -21.79 14.24 -5.48
CA LEU A 81 -21.12 14.90 -6.60
C LEU A 81 -22.09 15.49 -7.63
N GLN A 82 -23.20 14.81 -7.90
CA GLN A 82 -24.22 15.30 -8.82
C GLN A 82 -24.91 16.54 -8.27
N ARG A 83 -25.31 16.54 -6.98
CA ARG A 83 -25.87 17.72 -6.31
C ARG A 83 -24.91 18.91 -6.37
N ARG A 84 -23.63 18.67 -6.08
CA ARG A 84 -22.58 19.71 -6.19
C ARG A 84 -22.45 20.27 -7.61
N LYS A 85 -22.53 19.40 -8.63
CA LYS A 85 -22.52 19.80 -10.05
C LYS A 85 -23.73 20.65 -10.42
N ASP A 86 -24.89 20.34 -9.85
CA ASP A 86 -26.16 21.00 -10.13
C ASP A 86 -26.28 22.37 -9.40
N GLY A 87 -25.27 22.74 -8.59
CA GLY A 87 -25.15 24.04 -7.93
C GLY A 87 -25.43 24.02 -6.42
N ASP A 88 -25.76 22.87 -5.84
CA ASP A 88 -25.95 22.73 -4.39
C ASP A 88 -24.61 22.74 -3.64
N ASP A 89 -24.68 23.02 -2.33
CA ASP A 89 -23.58 22.82 -1.38
C ASP A 89 -23.95 21.75 -0.34
N PRO A 90 -23.92 20.45 -0.73
CA PRO A 90 -24.25 19.38 0.20
C PRO A 90 -23.18 19.28 1.28
N VAL A 91 -23.58 19.34 2.55
CA VAL A 91 -22.68 19.21 3.72
C VAL A 91 -21.87 17.91 3.67
N GLU A 92 -22.46 16.86 3.08
CA GLU A 92 -21.79 15.58 2.86
C GLU A 92 -20.54 15.71 2.00
N PHE A 93 -20.45 16.68 1.07
CA PHE A 93 -19.27 16.89 0.23
C PHE A 93 -18.03 17.18 1.06
N ASP A 94 -18.14 18.09 2.03
CA ASP A 94 -17.04 18.47 2.92
C ASP A 94 -16.78 17.42 3.99
N LEU A 95 -17.84 16.84 4.57
CA LEU A 95 -17.70 15.79 5.59
C LEU A 95 -17.01 14.55 5.04
N GLU A 96 -17.41 14.13 3.83
CA GLU A 96 -16.79 13.01 3.14
C GLU A 96 -15.44 13.37 2.52
N GLY A 97 -15.12 14.66 2.40
CA GLY A 97 -13.89 15.15 1.79
C GLY A 97 -13.79 14.81 0.31
N LEU A 98 -14.91 14.93 -0.40
CA LEU A 98 -14.98 14.67 -1.83
C LEU A 98 -14.22 15.75 -2.61
N ARG A 99 -13.82 15.40 -3.83
CA ARG A 99 -13.21 16.32 -4.80
C ARG A 99 -14.15 16.47 -5.98
N GLU A 100 -14.17 17.65 -6.59
CA GLU A 100 -14.97 17.98 -7.78
C GLU A 100 -14.52 17.22 -9.04
N ILE A 101 -14.75 15.90 -9.03
CA ILE A 101 -14.52 14.98 -10.13
C ILE A 101 -15.88 14.44 -10.52
N TYR A 102 -16.62 15.21 -11.32
CA TYR A 102 -18.02 14.94 -11.70
C TYR A 102 -18.22 13.72 -12.59
N SER A 103 -17.12 13.17 -13.11
CA SER A 103 -17.10 11.86 -13.71
C SER A 103 -16.01 11.07 -13.00
N PRO A 104 -16.30 10.49 -11.83
CA PRO A 104 -15.32 9.73 -11.08
C PRO A 104 -15.01 8.40 -11.79
N PHE A 105 -13.85 7.82 -11.51
CA PHE A 105 -13.46 6.56 -12.15
C PHE A 105 -14.40 5.41 -11.77
N CYS A 106 -14.96 5.43 -10.56
CA CYS A 106 -15.97 4.49 -10.09
C CYS A 106 -17.19 4.40 -11.02
N GLN A 107 -17.70 5.55 -11.49
CA GLN A 107 -18.84 5.61 -12.41
C GLN A 107 -18.56 4.91 -13.75
N PHE A 108 -17.31 4.93 -14.22
CA PHE A 108 -16.93 4.30 -15.50
C PHE A 108 -16.96 2.77 -15.42
N LEU A 109 -16.64 2.20 -14.26
CA LEU A 109 -16.65 0.75 -14.04
C LEU A 109 -18.00 0.23 -13.52
N GLY A 110 -18.70 1.01 -12.69
CA GLY A 110 -19.92 0.57 -11.99
C GLY A 110 -21.18 0.46 -12.85
N ARG A 111 -21.30 1.24 -13.94
CA ARG A 111 -22.50 1.20 -14.79
C ARG A 111 -22.54 0.09 -15.86
N PRO A 112 -21.40 -0.46 -16.30
CA PRO A 112 -21.42 -1.67 -17.11
C PRO A 112 -21.08 -2.96 -16.34
N SER A 113 -20.38 -2.91 -15.21
CA SER A 113 -20.03 -4.11 -14.40
C SER A 113 -20.78 -4.09 -13.07
N PRO A 114 -21.96 -4.74 -12.94
CA PRO A 114 -22.71 -4.81 -11.68
C PRO A 114 -21.97 -5.56 -10.56
N TYR A 115 -20.74 -6.02 -10.81
CA TYR A 115 -19.96 -6.89 -9.94
C TYR A 115 -18.67 -6.22 -9.42
N THR A 116 -18.48 -4.91 -9.61
CA THR A 116 -17.24 -4.20 -9.20
C THR A 116 -17.54 -3.00 -8.32
N ASP A 117 -17.09 -3.04 -7.07
CA ASP A 117 -17.10 -1.90 -6.15
C ASP A 117 -15.69 -1.32 -6.02
N ILE A 118 -15.51 -0.07 -6.46
CA ILE A 118 -14.20 0.57 -6.42
C ILE A 118 -13.64 0.63 -4.99
N PHE A 119 -14.49 0.85 -3.98
CA PHE A 119 -14.06 1.10 -2.61
C PHE A 119 -13.59 -0.18 -1.94
N LEU A 120 -14.10 -1.34 -2.40
CA LEU A 120 -13.60 -2.65 -2.00
C LEU A 120 -12.31 -3.01 -2.76
N THR A 121 -12.27 -2.76 -4.07
CA THR A 121 -11.12 -3.10 -4.94
C THR A 121 -9.88 -2.26 -4.64
N ILE A 122 -10.05 -1.07 -4.04
CA ILE A 122 -8.94 -0.31 -3.46
C ILE A 122 -8.42 -1.13 -2.30
N THR A 123 -7.37 -1.89 -2.56
CA THR A 123 -6.65 -2.59 -1.51
C THR A 123 -5.94 -1.52 -0.66
N PRO A 124 -5.84 -1.71 0.67
CA PRO A 124 -4.78 -1.07 1.42
C PRO A 124 -3.49 -1.59 0.79
N ASP A 125 -3.04 -0.86 -0.22
CA ASP A 125 -1.93 -1.20 -1.10
C ASP A 125 -0.73 -1.69 -0.29
N ILE A 126 0.10 -2.56 -0.82
CA ILE A 126 1.32 -3.06 -0.17
C ILE A 126 2.45 -2.03 -0.22
N LEU A 127 2.28 -0.92 -0.93
CA LEU A 127 2.96 0.32 -0.52
C LEU A 127 2.63 0.69 0.94
N GLN A 128 1.54 0.18 1.53
CA GLN A 128 1.31 0.23 2.96
C GLN A 128 2.17 -0.74 3.75
N VAL A 129 2.75 -1.82 3.21
CA VAL A 129 3.83 -2.54 3.91
C VAL A 129 5.12 -1.72 3.89
N HIS A 130 5.48 -1.10 2.76
CA HIS A 130 6.58 -0.14 2.73
C HIS A 130 6.32 1.09 3.61
N ARG A 131 5.09 1.62 3.65
CA ARG A 131 4.66 2.68 4.60
C ARG A 131 4.40 2.14 6.00
N LEU A 132 4.26 0.83 6.21
CA LEU A 132 4.21 0.23 7.53
C LEU A 132 5.64 0.28 8.06
N HIS A 133 6.62 -0.18 7.29
CA HIS A 133 8.04 -0.08 7.63
C HIS A 133 8.52 1.36 7.78
N LYS A 134 8.25 2.22 6.79
CA LYS A 134 8.72 3.62 6.77
C LYS A 134 7.82 4.54 7.58
N GLY A 135 6.50 4.44 7.45
CA GLY A 135 5.53 5.32 8.08
C GLY A 135 5.10 4.89 9.48
N VAL A 136 4.47 3.74 9.64
CA VAL A 136 3.92 3.30 10.95
C VAL A 136 5.02 2.89 11.92
N PHE A 137 6.01 2.16 11.44
CA PHE A 137 7.14 1.70 12.22
C PHE A 137 8.17 2.82 12.37
N ARG A 138 8.83 3.25 11.29
CA ARG A 138 9.91 4.23 11.40
C ARG A 138 9.45 5.67 11.71
N ASP A 139 8.49 6.24 10.98
CA ASP A 139 8.07 7.64 11.19
C ASP A 139 7.23 7.83 12.47
N HIS A 140 6.72 6.75 13.06
CA HIS A 140 5.84 6.80 14.22
C HIS A 140 6.39 5.95 15.37
N SER A 141 6.28 4.62 15.34
CA SER A 141 6.67 3.75 16.46
C SER A 141 8.11 3.96 16.95
N VAL A 142 9.10 3.96 16.05
CA VAL A 142 10.51 4.20 16.39
C VAL A 142 10.68 5.59 16.98
N LYS A 143 10.11 6.63 16.35
CA LYS A 143 10.20 8.00 16.89
C LYS A 143 9.60 8.10 18.29
N TRP A 144 8.43 7.53 18.53
CA TRP A 144 7.77 7.60 19.84
C TRP A 144 8.57 6.87 20.91
N CYS A 145 9.05 5.66 20.61
CA CYS A 145 9.89 4.91 21.55
C CYS A 145 11.22 5.65 21.81
N THR A 146 11.80 6.27 20.78
CA THR A 146 13.05 7.04 20.90
C THR A 146 12.86 8.30 21.72
N SER A 147 11.75 9.02 21.54
CA SER A 147 11.42 10.19 22.36
C SER A 147 11.16 9.81 23.82
N LEU A 148 10.53 8.66 24.08
CA LEU A 148 10.23 8.19 25.44
C LEU A 148 11.46 7.71 26.18
N VAL A 149 12.30 6.90 25.54
CA VAL A 149 13.48 6.30 26.18
C VAL A 149 14.70 7.23 26.15
N GLY A 150 14.78 8.10 25.15
CA GLY A 150 15.91 8.98 24.87
C GLY A 150 16.77 8.48 23.71
N GLU A 151 17.11 9.39 22.80
CA GLU A 151 17.89 9.13 21.59
C GLU A 151 19.23 8.44 21.89
N ASN A 152 19.99 8.98 22.84
CA ASN A 152 21.31 8.44 23.22
C ASN A 152 21.20 7.05 23.84
N ALA A 153 20.15 6.78 24.62
CA ALA A 153 19.95 5.48 25.24
C ALA A 153 19.63 4.43 24.18
N ILE A 154 18.70 4.71 23.27
CA ILE A 154 18.38 3.80 22.16
C ILE A 154 19.61 3.52 21.31
N ASP A 155 20.36 4.56 20.93
CA ASP A 155 21.55 4.43 20.09
C ASP A 155 22.64 3.58 20.77
N ALA A 156 22.89 3.81 22.07
CA ALA A 156 23.81 3.01 22.86
C ALA A 156 23.42 1.53 22.92
N TRP A 157 22.12 1.21 23.01
CA TRP A 157 21.66 -0.17 22.98
C TRP A 157 21.84 -0.82 21.61
N PHE A 158 21.62 -0.08 20.52
CA PHE A 158 21.94 -0.56 19.17
C PHE A 158 23.44 -0.90 19.01
N HIS A 159 24.32 -0.16 19.67
CA HIS A 159 25.75 -0.45 19.71
C HIS A 159 26.10 -1.72 20.48
N VAL A 160 25.44 -1.96 21.62
CA VAL A 160 25.75 -3.08 22.54
C VAL A 160 25.08 -4.40 22.13
N MET A 161 24.07 -4.35 21.26
CA MET A 161 23.36 -5.54 20.77
C MET A 161 24.32 -6.63 20.26
N SER A 162 24.05 -7.87 20.67
CA SER A 162 24.84 -9.02 20.25
C SER A 162 24.83 -9.20 18.74
N THR A 163 25.98 -9.60 18.19
CA THR A 163 26.10 -9.88 16.75
C THR A 163 25.52 -11.25 16.44
N HIS A 164 24.79 -11.35 15.34
CA HIS A 164 24.25 -12.61 14.84
C HIS A 164 24.48 -12.71 13.33
N PRO A 165 24.90 -13.86 12.78
CA PRO A 165 25.25 -13.99 11.35
C PRO A 165 24.13 -13.58 10.37
N HIS A 166 22.87 -13.70 10.80
CA HIS A 166 21.68 -13.44 9.98
C HIS A 166 20.95 -12.13 10.30
N LEU A 167 21.49 -11.29 11.20
CA LEU A 167 20.89 -10.01 11.56
C LEU A 167 21.87 -8.88 11.27
N CYS A 168 21.36 -7.76 10.76
CA CYS A 168 22.17 -6.56 10.62
C CYS A 168 22.54 -6.00 12.00
N HIS A 169 23.82 -5.78 12.23
CA HIS A 169 24.31 -5.13 13.43
C HIS A 169 24.63 -3.66 13.14
N PHE A 170 23.95 -2.76 13.86
CA PHE A 170 24.06 -1.31 13.71
C PHE A 170 25.26 -0.77 14.50
N LYS A 171 26.48 -1.08 14.04
CA LYS A 171 27.75 -0.72 14.73
C LYS A 171 27.93 0.76 15.04
N LYS A 172 27.29 1.64 14.27
CA LYS A 172 27.34 3.10 14.40
C LYS A 172 26.04 3.68 14.96
N GLY A 173 25.20 2.84 15.56
CA GLY A 173 23.86 3.23 15.97
C GLY A 173 22.94 3.53 14.77
N ILE A 174 21.83 4.19 15.08
CA ILE A 174 20.77 4.56 14.14
C ILE A 174 20.72 6.07 13.89
N LEU A 175 21.31 6.89 14.77
CA LEU A 175 21.29 8.36 14.67
C LEU A 175 22.08 8.89 13.46
N LEU A 176 23.16 8.21 13.07
CA LEU A 176 24.00 8.61 11.94
C LEU A 176 23.39 8.30 10.57
N ILE A 177 22.28 7.56 10.52
CA ILE A 177 21.64 7.15 9.27
C ILE A 177 20.63 8.22 8.84
N SER A 178 21.07 9.15 7.99
CA SER A 178 20.23 10.23 7.45
C SER A 178 19.25 9.73 6.38
N GLN A 179 19.71 8.83 5.51
CA GLN A 179 18.90 8.21 4.45
C GLN A 179 18.75 6.72 4.72
N TRP A 180 17.51 6.31 4.95
CA TRP A 180 17.20 4.89 5.14
C TRP A 180 16.59 4.31 3.87
N THR A 181 17.05 3.12 3.53
CA THR A 181 16.53 2.25 2.50
C THR A 181 15.46 1.31 3.06
N GLY A 182 14.62 0.76 2.18
CA GLY A 182 13.63 -0.25 2.58
C GLY A 182 14.25 -1.50 3.22
N LYS A 183 15.46 -1.88 2.79
CA LYS A 183 16.21 -3.01 3.37
C LYS A 183 16.65 -2.71 4.81
N GLU A 184 17.19 -1.52 5.07
CA GLU A 184 17.61 -1.12 6.41
C GLU A 184 16.42 -1.03 7.38
N HIS A 185 15.25 -0.58 6.92
CA HIS A 185 14.03 -0.61 7.74
C HIS A 185 13.61 -2.03 8.12
N LYS A 186 13.69 -2.98 7.18
CA LYS A 186 13.37 -4.39 7.44
C LYS A 186 14.36 -5.00 8.45
N GLU A 187 15.65 -4.71 8.31
CA GLU A 187 16.67 -5.18 9.25
C GLU A 187 16.51 -4.58 10.66
N MET A 188 16.20 -3.29 10.77
CA MET A 188 15.92 -2.63 12.04
C MET A 188 14.75 -3.29 12.77
N GLN A 189 13.67 -3.63 12.08
CA GLN A 189 12.49 -4.26 12.69
C GLN A 189 12.78 -5.60 13.36
N LYS A 190 13.76 -6.35 12.84
CA LYS A 190 14.15 -7.66 13.42
C LYS A 190 14.79 -7.51 14.78
N VAL A 191 15.51 -6.42 15.02
CA VAL A 191 16.29 -6.20 16.25
C VAL A 191 15.63 -5.20 17.21
N PHE A 192 14.70 -4.37 16.73
CA PHE A 192 14.12 -3.26 17.49
C PHE A 192 13.44 -3.67 18.78
N LEU A 193 12.69 -4.79 18.78
CA LEU A 193 12.05 -5.27 19.99
C LEU A 193 13.06 -5.69 21.07
N GLY A 194 14.19 -6.28 20.64
CA GLY A 194 15.29 -6.62 21.55
C GLY A 194 15.94 -5.40 22.17
N VAL A 195 16.08 -4.31 21.39
CA VAL A 195 16.57 -3.01 21.90
C VAL A 195 15.60 -2.46 22.96
N LEU A 196 14.30 -2.47 22.70
CA LEU A 196 13.31 -1.95 23.64
C LEU A 196 13.20 -2.79 24.93
N ALA A 197 13.36 -4.11 24.85
CA ALA A 197 13.21 -5.01 25.99
C ALA A 197 14.16 -4.69 27.16
N GLY A 198 15.30 -4.05 26.88
CA GLY A 198 16.28 -3.67 27.90
C GLY A 198 16.06 -2.30 28.55
N ILE A 199 15.18 -1.44 28.00
CA ILE A 199 15.12 -0.01 28.34
C ILE A 199 13.74 0.60 28.44
N ALA A 200 12.74 0.03 27.76
CA ALA A 200 11.42 0.63 27.64
C ALA A 200 10.43 0.04 28.67
N PRO A 201 9.43 0.82 29.11
CA PRO A 201 8.34 0.29 29.93
C PRO A 201 7.56 -0.82 29.22
N TYR A 202 6.98 -1.74 29.99
CA TYR A 202 6.23 -2.88 29.45
C TYR A 202 5.14 -2.49 28.45
N ARG A 203 4.35 -1.43 28.73
CA ARG A 203 3.30 -0.96 27.81
C ARG A 203 3.85 -0.52 26.45
N VAL A 204 5.02 0.13 26.44
CA VAL A 204 5.70 0.54 25.20
C VAL A 204 6.18 -0.68 24.41
N ILE A 205 6.79 -1.65 25.10
CA ILE A 205 7.23 -2.91 24.50
C ILE A 205 6.02 -3.66 23.90
N ALA A 206 4.91 -3.73 24.64
CA ALA A 206 3.68 -4.38 24.17
C ALA A 206 3.11 -3.70 22.91
N ALA A 207 3.03 -2.36 22.89
CA ALA A 207 2.57 -1.61 21.73
C ALA A 207 3.49 -1.78 20.51
N ALA A 208 4.81 -1.73 20.70
CA ALA A 208 5.78 -1.93 19.62
C ALA A 208 5.77 -3.37 19.09
N CYS A 209 5.69 -4.37 19.98
CA CYS A 209 5.55 -5.78 19.65
C CYS A 209 4.28 -6.04 18.85
N ALA A 210 3.15 -5.45 19.28
CA ALA A 210 1.87 -5.54 18.61
C ALA A 210 1.94 -5.03 17.15
N LEU A 211 2.52 -3.85 16.94
CA LEU A 211 2.72 -3.32 15.58
C LEU A 211 3.64 -4.19 14.74
N LEU A 212 4.75 -4.68 15.30
CA LEU A 212 5.67 -5.57 14.58
C LEU A 212 4.99 -6.88 14.18
N ASN A 213 4.26 -7.51 15.10
CA ASN A 213 3.50 -8.73 14.82
C ASN A 213 2.48 -8.50 13.71
N PHE A 214 1.73 -7.40 13.76
CA PHE A 214 0.81 -7.03 12.69
C PHE A 214 1.53 -6.95 11.33
N ILE A 215 2.67 -6.25 11.28
CA ILE A 215 3.46 -6.09 10.05
C ILE A 215 3.90 -7.45 9.51
N TYR A 216 4.44 -8.33 10.35
CA TYR A 216 4.90 -9.65 9.92
C TYR A 216 3.75 -10.55 9.46
N TYR A 217 2.63 -10.58 10.20
CA TYR A 217 1.47 -11.38 9.80
C TYR A 217 0.86 -10.90 8.48
N ALA A 218 0.79 -9.58 8.26
CA ALA A 218 0.29 -9.00 7.02
C ALA A 218 1.17 -9.33 5.78
N GLN A 219 2.42 -9.74 5.99
CA GLN A 219 3.37 -10.11 4.93
C GLN A 219 3.34 -11.58 4.56
N TYR A 220 2.51 -12.40 5.21
CA TYR A 220 2.49 -13.82 4.91
C TYR A 220 2.06 -14.07 3.45
N GLN A 221 2.84 -14.89 2.74
CA GLN A 221 2.57 -15.28 1.35
C GLN A 221 1.32 -16.17 1.22
N SER A 222 0.88 -16.76 2.34
CA SER A 222 -0.33 -17.55 2.43
C SER A 222 -0.95 -17.31 3.81
N HIS A 223 -2.27 -17.10 3.83
CA HIS A 223 -3.01 -16.93 5.06
C HIS A 223 -3.86 -18.16 5.33
N THR A 224 -3.84 -18.62 6.57
CA THR A 224 -4.79 -19.60 7.10
C THR A 224 -5.97 -18.89 7.76
N MET A 225 -7.01 -19.62 8.15
CA MET A 225 -8.12 -19.08 8.93
C MET A 225 -7.68 -18.49 10.29
N ASP A 226 -6.55 -18.94 10.83
CA ASP A 226 -5.95 -18.38 12.05
C ASP A 226 -5.27 -17.03 11.84
N THR A 227 -4.79 -16.74 10.62
CA THR A 227 -3.97 -15.55 10.40
C THR A 227 -4.76 -14.25 10.62
N PRO A 228 -5.99 -14.08 10.11
CA PRO A 228 -6.84 -12.94 10.45
C PRO A 228 -7.04 -12.74 11.96
N ARG A 229 -7.21 -13.83 12.72
CA ARG A 229 -7.34 -13.78 14.19
C ARG A 229 -6.06 -13.23 14.84
N ARG A 230 -4.88 -13.70 14.42
CA ARG A 230 -3.59 -13.21 14.94
C ARG A 230 -3.36 -11.73 14.62
N ILE A 231 -3.76 -11.29 13.42
CA ILE A 231 -3.71 -9.89 13.01
C ILE A 231 -4.65 -9.06 13.89
N GLN A 232 -5.83 -9.57 14.18
CA GLN A 232 -6.82 -8.93 15.05
C GLN A 232 -6.29 -8.77 16.49
N GLU A 233 -5.74 -9.84 17.06
CA GLU A 233 -5.11 -9.83 18.38
C GLU A 233 -3.95 -8.82 18.47
N ALA A 234 -3.15 -8.71 17.40
CA ALA A 234 -2.09 -7.73 17.33
C ALA A 234 -2.64 -6.28 17.30
N LEU A 235 -3.73 -6.03 16.59
CA LEU A 235 -4.40 -4.72 16.65
C LEU A 235 -4.98 -4.42 18.03
N ASP A 236 -5.66 -5.39 18.64
CA ASP A 236 -6.23 -5.25 19.98
C ASP A 236 -5.14 -4.89 20.99
N LEU A 237 -4.04 -5.64 21.00
CA LEU A 237 -2.91 -5.40 21.89
C LEU A 237 -2.29 -4.01 21.67
N PHE A 238 -2.19 -3.55 20.42
CA PHE A 238 -1.71 -2.20 20.13
C PHE A 238 -2.66 -1.15 20.70
N HIS A 239 -3.96 -1.26 20.43
CA HIS A 239 -4.95 -0.28 20.89
C HIS A 239 -5.14 -0.26 22.41
N THR A 240 -4.95 -1.39 23.11
CA THR A 240 -4.93 -1.44 24.58
C THR A 240 -3.73 -0.71 25.19
N ASN A 241 -2.59 -0.68 24.50
CA ASN A 241 -1.34 -0.16 25.06
C ASN A 241 -0.91 1.21 24.50
N LYS A 242 -1.41 1.63 23.34
CA LYS A 242 -0.96 2.85 22.64
C LYS A 242 -1.10 4.12 23.48
N ASP A 243 -2.05 4.17 24.40
CA ASP A 243 -2.30 5.38 25.21
C ASP A 243 -1.12 5.71 26.13
N VAL A 244 -0.17 4.78 26.34
CA VAL A 244 1.11 5.07 27.00
C VAL A 244 1.87 6.23 26.34
N PHE A 245 1.75 6.41 25.02
CA PHE A 245 2.41 7.54 24.34
C PHE A 245 1.68 8.88 24.56
N ILE A 246 0.43 8.85 25.01
CA ILE A 246 -0.30 10.05 25.46
C ILE A 246 0.03 10.32 26.92
N ASP A 247 -0.02 9.27 27.75
CA ASP A 247 0.25 9.35 29.20
C ASP A 247 1.65 9.93 29.51
N GLU A 248 2.63 9.66 28.63
CA GLU A 248 4.02 10.11 28.75
C GLU A 248 4.31 11.42 27.95
N ASP A 249 3.26 12.17 27.56
CA ASP A 249 3.36 13.42 26.80
C ASP A 249 4.17 13.34 25.48
N ILE A 250 4.33 12.14 24.92
CA ILE A 250 5.01 11.93 23.63
C ILE A 250 4.12 12.37 22.46
N ARG A 251 2.79 12.35 22.66
CA ARG A 251 1.81 12.63 21.62
C ARG A 251 0.44 13.00 22.18
N ASP A 252 -0.14 14.06 21.62
CA ASP A 252 -1.49 14.49 22.01
C ASP A 252 -2.62 13.58 21.46
N TYR A 253 -2.45 13.04 20.24
CA TYR A 253 -3.49 12.25 19.57
C TYR A 253 -2.99 11.32 18.45
N PHE A 254 -3.77 10.29 18.16
CA PHE A 254 -3.51 9.25 17.13
C PHE A 254 -4.23 9.48 15.79
N LYS A 255 -4.44 10.72 15.35
CA LYS A 255 -5.14 11.07 14.10
C LYS A 255 -4.31 10.79 12.83
N ILE A 256 -3.78 9.58 12.71
CA ILE A 256 -2.87 9.16 11.64
C ILE A 256 -3.62 8.26 10.66
N SER A 257 -3.76 8.72 9.41
CA SER A 257 -4.43 7.94 8.35
C SER A 257 -3.80 6.56 8.12
N LYS A 258 -2.47 6.44 8.22
CA LYS A 258 -1.73 5.17 8.08
C LYS A 258 -2.00 4.17 9.21
N LEU A 259 -2.36 4.63 10.41
CA LEU A 259 -2.73 3.74 11.52
C LEU A 259 -4.17 3.30 11.40
N TYR A 260 -5.06 4.22 11.01
CA TYR A 260 -6.44 3.88 10.75
C TYR A 260 -6.58 2.82 9.64
N SER A 261 -5.74 2.91 8.60
CA SER A 261 -5.80 1.94 7.49
C SER A 261 -5.50 0.50 7.90
N LEU A 262 -4.88 0.26 9.07
CA LEU A 262 -4.65 -1.08 9.62
C LEU A 262 -5.97 -1.84 9.84
N LEU A 263 -7.05 -1.12 10.18
CA LEU A 263 -8.38 -1.71 10.38
C LEU A 263 -8.96 -2.36 9.12
N HIS A 264 -8.47 -1.97 7.94
CA HIS A 264 -8.95 -2.50 6.65
C HIS A 264 -8.14 -3.71 6.16
N TYR A 265 -7.05 -4.10 6.84
CA TYR A 265 -6.21 -5.21 6.38
C TYR A 265 -6.91 -6.55 6.47
N ILE A 266 -7.59 -6.83 7.58
CA ILE A 266 -8.30 -8.10 7.78
C ILE A 266 -9.33 -8.29 6.68
N ASP A 267 -10.15 -7.27 6.41
CA ASP A 267 -11.17 -7.32 5.35
C ASP A 267 -10.51 -7.53 3.98
N SER A 268 -9.34 -6.93 3.75
CA SER A 268 -8.64 -7.05 2.47
C SER A 268 -7.94 -8.40 2.30
N ILE A 269 -7.42 -9.00 3.37
CA ILE A 269 -6.87 -10.36 3.35
C ILE A 269 -7.98 -11.38 3.08
N ILE A 270 -9.17 -11.18 3.66
CA ILE A 270 -10.32 -12.05 3.40
C ILE A 270 -10.77 -11.94 1.94
N LEU A 271 -10.78 -10.73 1.36
CA LEU A 271 -11.23 -10.50 -0.01
C LEU A 271 -10.20 -10.91 -1.08
N PHE A 272 -8.92 -10.68 -0.82
CA PHE A 272 -7.86 -10.78 -1.84
C PHE A 272 -6.81 -11.86 -1.55
N GLY A 273 -6.88 -12.53 -0.40
CA GLY A 273 -5.90 -13.51 0.03
C GLY A 273 -4.61 -12.83 0.48
N SER A 274 -3.46 -13.34 0.01
CA SER A 274 -2.16 -12.78 0.36
C SER A 274 -1.94 -11.44 -0.32
N LEU A 275 -1.48 -10.49 0.49
CA LEU A 275 -1.11 -9.16 0.02
C LEU A 275 0.19 -9.17 -0.82
N ASP A 276 1.02 -10.22 -0.79
CA ASP A 276 2.26 -10.25 -1.59
C ASP A 276 2.01 -10.08 -3.10
N GLY A 277 0.90 -10.63 -3.61
CA GLY A 277 0.49 -10.54 -5.02
C GLY A 277 0.10 -9.14 -5.49
N LEU A 278 -0.13 -8.22 -4.57
CA LEU A 278 -0.56 -6.85 -4.84
C LEU A 278 0.60 -5.84 -4.59
N ASN A 279 1.84 -6.34 -4.45
CA ASN A 279 3.04 -5.54 -4.13
C ASN A 279 3.56 -4.72 -5.33
N TYR A 280 3.72 -3.41 -5.11
CA TYR A 280 4.28 -2.47 -6.10
C TYR A 280 5.82 -2.48 -6.19
N GLU A 281 6.56 -3.19 -5.31
CA GLU A 281 8.02 -3.32 -5.42
C GLU A 281 8.44 -3.86 -6.82
N ARG A 282 7.61 -4.71 -7.43
CA ARG A 282 7.84 -5.23 -8.79
C ARG A 282 7.66 -4.13 -9.87
N PRO A 283 6.52 -3.42 -9.96
CA PRO A 283 6.37 -2.22 -10.80
C PRO A 283 7.41 -1.12 -10.54
N GLU A 284 7.79 -0.85 -9.29
CA GLU A 284 8.79 0.17 -8.95
C GLU A 284 10.16 -0.17 -9.50
N ARG A 285 10.54 -1.46 -9.47
CA ARG A 285 11.76 -1.94 -10.13
C ARG A 285 11.70 -1.68 -11.63
N LEU A 286 10.54 -1.95 -12.26
CA LEU A 286 10.34 -1.66 -13.68
C LEU A 286 10.42 -0.15 -13.98
N HIS A 287 10.11 0.73 -13.03
CA HIS A 287 10.31 2.18 -13.20
C HIS A 287 11.81 2.55 -13.35
N ILE A 288 12.73 1.75 -12.81
CA ILE A 288 14.17 1.93 -13.07
C ILE A 288 14.45 1.66 -14.56
N ASP A 289 13.95 0.53 -15.06
CA ASP A 289 14.24 0.08 -16.41
C ASP A 289 13.51 0.92 -17.47
N TYR A 290 12.23 1.23 -17.25
CA TYR A 290 11.40 1.90 -18.23
C TYR A 290 11.39 3.43 -18.13
N ALA A 291 11.64 4.00 -16.95
CA ALA A 291 11.64 5.45 -16.79
C ALA A 291 13.05 6.02 -16.56
N LYS A 292 13.79 5.53 -15.56
CA LYS A 292 15.08 6.12 -15.20
C LYS A 292 16.14 5.93 -16.28
N LYS A 293 16.27 4.73 -16.86
CA LYS A 293 17.23 4.49 -17.96
C LYS A 293 16.92 5.33 -19.19
N GLY A 294 15.65 5.35 -19.61
CA GLY A 294 15.20 6.20 -20.72
C GLY A 294 15.43 7.70 -20.45
N TYR A 295 15.16 8.17 -19.23
CA TYR A 295 15.42 9.56 -18.84
C TYR A 295 16.92 9.89 -18.85
N CYS A 296 17.76 8.99 -18.32
CA CYS A 296 19.22 9.16 -18.34
C CYS A 296 19.80 9.14 -19.76
N ALA A 297 19.18 8.39 -20.68
CA ALA A 297 19.57 8.34 -22.09
C ALA A 297 19.05 9.56 -22.90
N SER A 298 18.13 10.34 -22.34
CA SER A 298 17.57 11.53 -22.99
C SER A 298 18.49 12.75 -22.83
N ASN A 299 18.32 13.74 -23.71
CA ASN A 299 18.97 15.05 -23.57
C ASN A 299 18.25 15.97 -22.55
N LYS A 300 17.24 15.45 -21.83
CA LYS A 300 16.40 16.14 -20.84
C LYS A 300 15.53 17.29 -21.40
N HIS A 301 15.49 17.48 -22.71
CA HIS A 301 14.56 18.37 -23.39
C HIS A 301 13.45 17.53 -24.05
N ASP A 302 12.18 17.85 -23.82
CA ASP A 302 11.04 17.02 -24.26
C ASP A 302 11.22 15.52 -23.94
N TYR A 303 11.75 15.26 -22.73
CA TYR A 303 12.23 13.94 -22.32
C TYR A 303 11.16 12.84 -22.42
N VAL A 304 9.88 13.19 -22.32
CA VAL A 304 8.78 12.21 -22.43
C VAL A 304 8.77 11.56 -23.82
N ILE A 305 8.91 12.34 -24.90
CA ILE A 305 8.89 11.82 -26.27
C ILE A 305 10.12 10.94 -26.51
N GLN A 306 11.29 11.38 -26.03
CA GLN A 306 12.54 10.63 -26.15
C GLN A 306 12.49 9.33 -25.34
N MET A 307 11.92 9.35 -24.14
CA MET A 307 11.71 8.15 -23.33
C MET A 307 10.78 7.15 -24.02
N ILE A 308 9.68 7.62 -24.62
CA ILE A 308 8.75 6.76 -25.38
C ILE A 308 9.48 6.13 -26.58
N CYS A 309 10.23 6.93 -27.34
CA CYS A 309 10.98 6.42 -28.49
C CYS A 309 12.07 5.43 -28.06
N TRP A 310 12.77 5.69 -26.95
CA TRP A 310 13.75 4.78 -26.37
C TRP A 310 13.11 3.45 -25.96
N LEU A 311 11.95 3.50 -25.31
CA LEU A 311 11.17 2.31 -24.94
C LEU A 311 10.76 1.47 -26.15
N GLN A 312 10.24 2.11 -27.20
CA GLN A 312 9.85 1.44 -28.44
C GLN A 312 11.03 0.71 -29.09
N HIS A 313 12.23 1.31 -29.07
CA HIS A 313 13.43 0.64 -29.57
C HIS A 313 13.81 -0.57 -28.72
N GLN A 314 13.75 -0.48 -27.38
CA GLN A 314 14.03 -1.61 -26.51
C GLN A 314 13.03 -2.76 -26.75
N GLU A 315 11.73 -2.46 -26.83
CA GLU A 315 10.70 -3.47 -27.13
C GLU A 315 10.92 -4.15 -28.48
N ALA A 316 11.29 -3.38 -29.52
CA ALA A 316 11.58 -3.92 -30.84
C ALA A 316 12.81 -4.86 -30.81
N MET A 317 13.87 -4.47 -30.09
CA MET A 317 15.05 -5.32 -29.92
C MET A 317 14.75 -6.59 -29.13
N ASP A 318 13.97 -6.48 -28.05
CA ASP A 318 13.57 -7.61 -27.21
C ASP A 318 12.68 -8.61 -27.97
N LEU A 319 11.78 -8.13 -28.83
CA LEU A 319 10.96 -8.97 -29.71
C LEU A 319 11.80 -9.64 -30.83
N HIS A 320 12.84 -8.96 -31.31
CA HIS A 320 13.69 -9.47 -32.38
C HIS A 320 14.74 -10.48 -31.90
N ALA A 321 15.23 -10.35 -30.66
CA ALA A 321 16.25 -11.24 -30.11
C ALA A 321 15.87 -12.74 -30.08
N PRO A 322 14.64 -13.15 -29.71
CA PRO A 322 14.18 -14.54 -29.83
C PRO A 322 14.21 -15.06 -31.27
N TYR A 323 13.83 -14.22 -32.24
CA TYR A 323 13.86 -14.59 -33.66
C TYR A 323 15.30 -14.85 -34.12
N LEU A 324 16.25 -13.97 -33.78
CA LEU A 324 17.67 -14.18 -34.10
C LEU A 324 18.24 -15.44 -33.44
N ARG A 325 17.86 -15.72 -32.18
CA ARG A 325 18.26 -16.97 -31.49
C ARG A 325 17.72 -18.21 -32.19
N TRP A 326 16.45 -18.20 -32.60
CA TRP A 326 15.85 -19.29 -33.36
C TRP A 326 16.55 -19.49 -34.71
N LEU A 327 16.88 -18.39 -35.39
CA LEU A 327 17.58 -18.44 -36.68
C LEU A 327 18.98 -19.05 -36.55
N ASN A 328 19.73 -18.70 -35.49
CA ASN A 328 21.04 -19.29 -35.22
C ASN A 328 20.96 -20.79 -34.93
N ILE A 329 19.95 -21.24 -34.17
CA ILE A 329 19.73 -22.68 -33.90
C ILE A 329 19.49 -23.45 -35.21
N LEU A 330 18.76 -22.87 -36.16
CA LEU A 330 18.52 -23.47 -37.47
C LEU A 330 19.73 -23.49 -38.39
N ILE A 331 20.66 -22.53 -38.24
CA ILE A 331 21.89 -22.48 -39.02
C ILE A 331 22.93 -23.46 -38.47
N GLU A 332 22.90 -23.74 -37.16
CA GLU A 332 23.80 -24.68 -36.48
C GLU A 332 23.32 -26.15 -36.49
N SER A 333 22.09 -26.42 -36.93
CA SER A 333 21.48 -27.75 -37.07
C SER A 333 21.61 -28.33 -38.48
#